data_AF-A0A8J4T835-F1
#
_entry.id   AF-A0A8J4T835-F1
#
_cell.length_a   1.000
_cell.length_b   1.000
_cell.length_c   1.000
_cell.angle_alpha   90.00
_cell.angle_beta   90.00
_cell.angle_gamma   90.00
#
_symmetry.space_group_name_H-M   'P 1'
#
loop_
_entity.id
_entity.type
_entity.pdbx_description
1 polymer ?
#
loop_
_entity_poly.entity_id
_entity_poly.type
_entity_poly.pdbx_seq_one_letter_code
_entity_poly.pdbx_strand_id
1 'polypeptide(L)'
;KPKPSLRVNPQSSIYTGDTVTLTCKLQQTTGWEFLWYRNNQQLQYPSTEPVNSSTLHVTVNNTGDTVYKCAARRDNTWANRHYDTEYSNGVLITAK
;
A
#
# COMPACT_ATOMS: atom_id res chain seq x y z
N LYS A 1 -15.07 6.45 5.94
CA LYS A 1 -13.76 7.15 5.91
C LYS A 1 -13.30 7.20 4.44
N PRO A 2 -12.29 7.99 4.04
CA PRO A 2 -11.76 7.89 2.68
C PRO A 2 -11.28 6.46 2.40
N LYS A 3 -11.29 6.02 1.13
CA LYS A 3 -10.83 4.68 0.75
C LYS A 3 -9.78 4.77 -0.36
N PRO A 4 -8.53 4.33 -0.12
CA PRO A 4 -7.50 4.27 -1.16
C PRO A 4 -7.80 3.18 -2.20
N SER A 5 -7.20 3.32 -3.38
CA SER A 5 -7.22 2.33 -4.44
C SER A 5 -5.81 1.77 -4.65
N LEU A 6 -5.66 0.45 -4.59
CA LEU A 6 -4.40 -0.26 -4.79
C LEU A 6 -4.36 -0.93 -6.16
N ARG A 7 -3.26 -0.75 -6.88
CA ARG A 7 -2.97 -1.41 -8.16
C ARG A 7 -1.60 -2.09 -8.11
N VAL A 8 -1.41 -3.12 -8.91
CA VAL A 8 -0.14 -3.85 -9.07
C VAL A 8 0.30 -3.86 -10.53
N ASN A 9 1.60 -3.83 -10.76
CA ASN A 9 2.22 -4.00 -12.06
C ASN A 9 3.49 -4.85 -11.94
N PRO A 10 3.69 -5.90 -12.76
CA PRO A 10 2.74 -6.45 -13.72
C PRO A 10 1.51 -7.10 -13.03
N GLN A 11 0.39 -7.21 -13.76
CA GLN A 11 -0.83 -7.86 -13.25
C GLN A 11 -0.84 -9.38 -13.46
N SER A 12 0.10 -9.94 -14.23
CA SER A 12 0.14 -11.36 -14.59
C SER A 12 1.57 -11.91 -14.67
N SER A 13 1.70 -13.22 -14.49
CA SER A 13 2.94 -14.00 -14.64
C SER A 13 4.09 -13.49 -13.78
N ILE A 14 3.96 -13.72 -12.47
CA ILE A 14 4.96 -13.35 -11.47
C ILE A 14 5.70 -14.62 -11.05
N TYR A 15 7.01 -14.59 -11.18
CA TYR A 15 7.91 -15.66 -10.76
C TYR A 15 8.73 -15.23 -9.54
N THR A 16 9.27 -16.22 -8.85
CA THR A 16 10.31 -15.94 -7.85
C THR A 16 11.49 -15.19 -8.49
N GLY A 17 11.93 -14.11 -7.84
CA GLY A 17 12.93 -13.16 -8.36
C GLY A 17 12.34 -11.91 -9.02
N ASP A 18 11.06 -11.94 -9.44
CA ASP A 18 10.45 -10.77 -10.07
C ASP A 18 10.23 -9.63 -9.08
N THR A 19 10.34 -8.40 -9.58
CA THR A 19 10.00 -7.20 -8.83
C THR A 19 8.68 -6.64 -9.33
N VAL A 20 7.69 -6.59 -8.45
CA VAL A 20 6.39 -5.97 -8.71
C VAL A 20 6.34 -4.58 -8.10
N THR A 21 5.56 -3.72 -8.75
CA THR A 21 5.30 -2.35 -8.29
C THR A 21 3.84 -2.26 -7.86
N LEU A 22 3.64 -1.93 -6.59
CA LEU A 22 2.34 -1.65 -6.00
C LEU A 22 2.14 -0.15 -5.90
N THR A 23 1.01 0.37 -6.39
CA THR A 23 0.69 1.80 -6.32
C THR A 23 -0.63 2.00 -5.57
N CYS A 24 -0.55 2.68 -4.44
CA CYS A 24 -1.71 3.07 -3.65
C CYS A 24 -2.04 4.55 -3.92
N LYS A 25 -3.27 4.86 -4.31
CA LYS A 25 -3.72 6.24 -4.56
C LYS A 25 -4.93 6.58 -3.69
N LEU A 26 -4.96 7.81 -3.19
CA LEU A 26 -6.12 8.40 -2.54
C LEU A 26 -6.52 9.67 -3.30
N GLN A 27 -7.76 9.74 -3.79
CA GLN A 27 -8.23 10.84 -4.65
C GLN A 27 -8.35 12.22 -3.94
N GLN A 28 -8.06 12.29 -2.65
CA GLN A 28 -8.15 13.51 -1.85
C GLN A 28 -6.84 14.33 -1.88
N THR A 29 -6.83 15.45 -1.15
CA THR A 29 -5.68 16.35 -0.98
C THR A 29 -4.44 15.65 -0.44
N THR A 30 -3.27 16.22 -0.73
CA THR A 30 -1.96 15.85 -0.16
C THR A 30 -1.97 15.92 1.37
N GLY A 31 -0.98 15.33 2.04
CA GLY A 31 -0.97 15.25 3.52
C GLY A 31 -1.36 13.89 4.07
N TRP A 32 -1.11 12.80 3.35
CA TRP A 32 -1.36 11.45 3.84
C TRP A 32 -0.06 10.64 3.86
N GLU A 33 0.17 9.96 4.98
CA GLU A 33 1.19 8.95 5.14
C GLU A 33 0.57 7.59 4.79
N PHE A 34 1.09 6.93 3.76
CA PHE A 34 0.59 5.63 3.35
C PHE A 34 1.19 4.51 4.19
N LEU A 35 0.32 3.61 4.62
CA LEU A 35 0.64 2.41 5.39
C LEU A 35 0.44 1.19 4.49
N TRP A 36 1.44 0.32 4.45
CA TRP A 36 1.44 -0.88 3.63
C TRP A 36 1.22 -2.13 4.47
N TYR A 37 0.45 -3.08 3.95
CA TYR A 37 0.14 -4.32 4.62
C TYR A 37 0.39 -5.52 3.70
N ARG A 38 1.10 -6.52 4.21
CA ARG A 38 1.31 -7.83 3.59
C ARG A 38 0.66 -8.89 4.46
N ASN A 39 -0.31 -9.64 3.94
CA ASN A 39 -1.07 -10.66 4.70
C ASN A 39 -1.62 -10.11 6.03
N ASN A 40 -2.16 -8.88 5.99
CA ASN A 40 -2.65 -8.11 7.14
C ASN A 40 -1.59 -7.70 8.18
N GLN A 41 -0.30 -7.99 7.96
CA GLN A 41 0.80 -7.45 8.76
C GLN A 41 1.29 -6.15 8.16
N GLN A 42 1.43 -5.11 9.00
CA GLN A 42 1.94 -3.81 8.56
C GLN A 42 3.44 -3.91 8.25
N LEU A 43 3.85 -3.33 7.11
CA LEU A 43 5.24 -3.19 6.72
C LEU A 43 5.83 -1.90 7.29
N GLN A 44 7.12 -1.93 7.68
CA GLN A 44 7.84 -0.74 8.17
C GLN A 44 8.33 0.13 7.00
N TYR A 45 7.39 0.71 6.24
CA TYR A 45 7.72 1.69 5.19
C TYR A 45 6.63 2.78 5.12
N PRO A 46 6.63 3.77 6.02
CA PRO A 46 5.80 4.95 5.81
C PRO A 46 6.32 5.72 4.60
N SER A 47 5.42 6.24 3.77
CA SER A 47 5.79 7.25 2.76
C SER A 47 6.38 8.45 3.50
N THR A 48 7.61 8.83 3.16
CA THR A 48 8.38 9.89 3.85
C THR A 48 7.83 11.29 3.63
N GLU A 49 6.91 11.48 2.68
CA GLU A 49 6.39 12.79 2.27
C GLU A 49 4.86 12.78 2.12
N PRO A 50 4.17 13.89 2.42
CA PRO A 50 2.72 14.03 2.31
C PRO A 50 2.24 14.02 0.85
N VAL A 51 2.04 12.83 0.29
CA VAL A 51 1.62 12.60 -1.09
C VAL A 51 0.15 12.14 -1.18
N ASN A 52 -0.45 12.23 -2.36
CA ASN A 52 -1.76 11.61 -2.64
C ASN A 52 -1.63 10.17 -3.17
N SER A 53 -0.40 9.70 -3.39
CA SER A 53 -0.12 8.33 -3.82
C SER A 53 1.24 7.85 -3.35
N SER A 54 1.32 6.59 -2.94
CA SER A 54 2.57 5.92 -2.55
C SER A 54 2.81 4.70 -3.43
N THR A 55 4.09 4.39 -3.66
CA THR A 55 4.54 3.25 -4.45
C THR A 55 5.43 2.35 -3.59
N LEU A 56 5.20 1.05 -3.66
CA LEU A 56 5.99 0.02 -2.99
C LEU A 56 6.53 -0.95 -4.03
N HIS A 57 7.86 -1.10 -4.06
CA HIS A 57 8.54 -2.12 -4.86
C HIS A 57 8.73 -3.38 -4.02
N VAL A 58 8.30 -4.52 -4.53
CA VAL A 58 8.37 -5.80 -3.82
C VAL A 58 9.09 -6.80 -4.71
N THR A 59 10.21 -7.34 -4.23
CA THR A 59 10.83 -8.51 -4.82
C THR A 59 10.17 -9.76 -4.27
N VAL A 60 9.67 -10.61 -5.16
CA VAL A 60 8.98 -11.85 -4.82
C VAL A 60 10.02 -12.92 -4.56
N ASN A 61 10.15 -13.34 -3.31
CA ASN A 61 11.20 -14.26 -2.88
C ASN A 61 10.72 -15.68 -2.56
N ASN A 62 9.42 -15.88 -2.39
CA ASN A 62 8.82 -17.16 -2.04
C ASN A 62 7.66 -17.47 -2.97
N THR A 63 7.45 -18.76 -3.25
CA THR A 63 6.29 -19.26 -3.98
C THR A 63 5.01 -19.13 -3.14
N GLY A 64 3.87 -18.96 -3.82
CA GLY A 64 2.55 -18.95 -3.19
C GLY A 64 1.86 -17.59 -3.17
N ASP A 65 0.78 -17.54 -2.39
CA ASP A 65 -0.18 -16.45 -2.39
C ASP A 65 0.14 -15.41 -1.31
N THR A 66 0.30 -14.16 -1.72
CA THR A 66 0.46 -13.03 -0.81
C THR A 66 -0.55 -11.94 -1.15
N VAL A 67 -1.29 -11.48 -0.15
CA VAL A 67 -2.26 -10.39 -0.30
C VAL A 67 -1.64 -9.09 0.18
N TYR A 68 -1.67 -8.07 -0.68
CA TYR A 68 -1.26 -6.70 -0.34
C TYR A 68 -2.48 -5.79 -0.19
N LYS A 69 -2.41 -4.89 0.79
CA LYS A 69 -3.36 -3.81 1.02
C LYS A 69 -2.60 -2.54 1.40
N CYS A 70 -3.24 -1.40 1.25
CA CYS A 70 -2.75 -0.13 1.79
C CYS A 70 -3.86 0.60 2.54
N ALA A 71 -3.44 1.44 3.49
CA ALA A 71 -4.27 2.47 4.13
C ALA A 71 -3.48 3.78 4.13
N ALA A 72 -4.07 4.85 4.62
CA ALA A 72 -3.37 6.10 4.84
C ALA A 72 -3.77 6.75 6.16
N ARG A 73 -2.83 7.48 6.76
CA ARG A 73 -3.00 8.23 7.99
C ARG A 73 -2.64 9.69 7.75
N ARG A 74 -3.36 10.59 8.40
CA ARG A 74 -3.03 12.01 8.46
C ARG A 74 -3.04 12.44 9.91
N ASP A 75 -1.95 13.06 10.33
CA ASP A 75 -1.82 13.59 11.69
C ASP A 75 -2.15 15.07 11.71
N ASN A 76 -2.96 15.47 12.69
CA ASN A 76 -3.28 16.85 13.00
C ASN A 76 -2.68 17.17 14.37
N THR A 77 -1.47 17.70 14.35
CA THR A 77 -0.69 18.04 15.55
C THR A 77 -1.39 19.11 16.40
N TRP A 78 -2.03 20.10 15.75
CA TRP A 78 -2.76 21.17 16.45
C TRP A 78 -3.93 20.65 17.30
N ALA A 79 -4.67 19.69 16.77
CA ALA A 79 -5.82 19.10 17.47
C ALA A 79 -5.47 17.85 18.29
N ASN A 80 -4.20 17.42 18.26
CA ASN A 80 -3.75 16.12 18.78
C ASN A 80 -4.64 14.96 18.32
N ARG A 81 -4.93 14.90 17.01
CA ARG A 81 -5.82 13.90 16.40
C ARG A 81 -5.15 13.21 15.22
N HIS A 82 -5.48 11.95 15.04
CA HIS A 82 -5.08 11.15 13.88
C HIS A 82 -6.31 10.78 13.07
N TYR A 83 -6.20 10.85 11.74
CA TYR A 83 -7.25 10.49 10.80
C TYR A 83 -6.77 9.32 9.96
N ASP A 84 -7.42 8.17 10.08
CA ASP A 84 -7.14 6.99 9.26
C ASP A 84 -8.19 6.83 8.15
N THR A 85 -7.75 6.33 7.01
CA THR A 85 -8.63 5.84 5.95
C THR A 85 -9.15 4.43 6.25
N GLU A 86 -10.06 3.94 5.41
CA GLU A 86 -10.31 2.50 5.28
C GLU A 86 -9.14 1.81 4.57
N TYR A 87 -9.11 0.48 4.61
CA TYR A 87 -8.23 -0.33 3.76
C TYR A 87 -8.64 -0.21 2.29
N SER A 88 -7.64 -0.24 1.41
CA SER A 88 -7.83 -0.41 -0.02
C SER A 88 -8.47 -1.75 -0.38
N ASN A 89 -8.78 -1.94 -1.66
CA ASN A 89 -8.93 -3.28 -2.21
C ASN A 89 -7.67 -4.12 -1.93
N GLY A 90 -7.86 -5.42 -1.73
CA GLY A 90 -6.76 -6.38 -1.65
C GLY A 90 -6.29 -6.77 -3.05
N VAL A 91 -4.98 -6.89 -3.22
CA VAL A 91 -4.39 -7.46 -4.43
C VAL A 91 -3.70 -8.76 -4.07
N LEU A 92 -4.10 -9.85 -4.76
CA LEU A 92 -3.46 -11.15 -4.65
C LEU A 92 -2.28 -11.21 -5.61
N ILE A 93 -1.12 -11.58 -5.07
CA ILE A 93 0.09 -11.88 -5.83
C ILE A 93 0.41 -13.35 -5.63
N THR A 94 0.39 -14.11 -6.72
CA THR A 94 0.73 -15.53 -6.74
C THR A 94 2.04 -15.70 -7.49
N ALA A 95 3.06 -16.14 -6.77
CA ALA A 95 4.37 -16.44 -7.32
C ALA A 95 4.46 -17.90 -7.77
N LYS A 96 4.86 -18.12 -9.02
CA LYS A 96 5.14 -19.45 -9.58
C LYS A 96 6.62 -19.81 -9.50
#